data_AF-A0A936N2L9-F1
#
_entry.id   AF-A0A936N2L9-F1
#
_cell.length_a   1.000
_cell.length_b   1.000
_cell.length_c   1.000
_cell.angle_alpha   90.00
_cell.angle_beta   90.00
_cell.angle_gamma   90.00
#
_symmetry.space_group_name_H-M   'P 1'
#
loop_
_entity.id
_entity.type
_entity.pdbx_description
1 polymer ?
#
loop_
_entity_poly.entity_id
_entity_poly.type
_entity_poly.pdbx_seq_one_letter_code
_entity_poly.pdbx_strand_id
1 'polypeptide(L)'
;MRDWENFGSQDDRVRYLRYIVGRYSAYNIYWILAGEYDEAPSIDFNSLGTQLARHDPHDRMIAVHTTHSSEEFADASWSGFGDYQQRYYDLENLHAFALASRDHNKPIVQSEYAYYLCDRDSNGQVDYLDEIMPWTRRQAWNIAMSGSYFITGFGATVLGGLRHDWAFTDMNHQRYDDWEEQVGYIKTFFEDLEYWRLTPNDALITSGTGTHHALYEVNSVYIIYAYNEVISFQVDLSDAEGSYEGKRFDPRTGNSTSLGSYIGGDTITISVPDTNDYCYKFTRI
;
A
#
# COMPACT_ATOMS: atom_id res chain seq x y z
N MET A 1 7.84 3.01 21.95
CA MET A 1 7.88 4.30 22.71
C MET A 1 6.63 4.29 23.59
N ARG A 2 6.71 4.42 24.93
CA ARG A 2 5.52 4.26 25.82
C ARG A 2 4.73 5.58 25.96
N ASP A 3 4.36 6.21 24.85
CA ASP A 3 3.98 7.62 24.88
C ASP A 3 2.58 7.87 25.47
N TRP A 4 1.60 7.03 25.13
CA TRP A 4 0.24 7.15 25.67
C TRP A 4 0.12 6.76 27.16
N GLU A 5 0.99 5.86 27.64
CA GLU A 5 1.01 5.44 29.04
C GLU A 5 1.58 6.50 29.99
N ASN A 6 2.38 7.44 29.47
CA ASN A 6 3.01 8.52 30.26
C ASN A 6 2.04 9.64 30.69
N PHE A 7 0.85 9.71 30.11
CA PHE A 7 -0.17 10.65 30.56
C PHE A 7 -0.68 10.26 31.95
N GLY A 8 -0.84 11.25 32.84
CA GLY A 8 -1.25 11.03 34.23
C GLY A 8 -2.67 10.45 34.39
N SER A 9 -3.52 10.62 33.38
CA SER A 9 -4.90 10.14 33.38
C SER A 9 -5.50 10.08 31.96
N GLN A 10 -6.67 9.46 31.84
CA GLN A 10 -7.48 9.53 30.61
C GLN A 10 -7.89 10.97 30.28
N ASP A 11 -8.20 11.79 31.29
CA ASP A 11 -8.57 13.19 31.09
C ASP A 11 -7.40 14.01 30.52
N ASP A 12 -6.16 13.71 30.92
CA ASP A 12 -4.96 14.35 30.36
C ASP A 12 -4.76 13.97 28.88
N ARG A 13 -5.05 12.73 28.50
CA ARG A 13 -5.03 12.27 27.11
C ARG A 13 -6.06 13.02 26.26
N VAL A 14 -7.30 13.13 26.76
CA VAL A 14 -8.36 13.89 26.08
C VAL A 14 -8.03 15.38 26.00
N ARG A 15 -7.44 15.95 27.05
CA ARG A 15 -6.97 17.34 27.03
C ARG A 15 -5.90 17.55 25.96
N TYR A 16 -4.96 16.63 25.81
CA TYR A 16 -3.95 16.66 24.76
C TYR A 16 -4.57 16.54 23.35
N LEU A 17 -5.50 15.60 23.15
CA LEU A 17 -6.23 15.47 21.87
C LEU A 17 -6.91 16.79 21.49
N ARG A 18 -7.66 17.41 22.41
CA ARG A 18 -8.32 18.70 22.17
C ARG A 18 -7.33 19.80 21.80
N TYR A 19 -6.15 19.80 22.42
CA TYR A 19 -5.10 20.76 22.11
C TYR A 19 -4.58 20.58 20.68
N ILE A 20 -4.23 19.36 20.29
CA ILE A 20 -3.72 19.03 18.96
C ILE A 20 -4.77 19.32 17.88
N VAL A 21 -6.03 18.91 18.10
CA VAL A 21 -7.15 19.21 17.19
C VAL A 21 -7.35 20.72 17.02
N GLY A 22 -7.41 21.48 18.11
CA GLY A 22 -7.58 22.93 18.06
C GLY A 22 -6.44 23.64 17.34
N ARG A 23 -5.27 23.01 17.23
CA ARG A 23 -4.09 23.57 16.56
C ARG A 23 -3.98 23.18 15.10
N TYR A 24 -4.33 21.94 14.75
CA TYR A 24 -4.00 21.38 13.43
C TYR A 24 -5.20 20.99 12.56
N SER A 25 -6.41 20.83 13.11
CA SER A 25 -7.57 20.36 12.33
C SER A 25 -7.93 21.25 11.13
N ALA A 26 -7.55 22.53 11.12
CA ALA A 26 -7.78 23.43 10.00
C ALA A 26 -6.87 23.16 8.79
N TYR A 27 -5.77 22.40 8.94
CA TYR A 27 -4.83 22.08 7.85
C TYR A 27 -5.19 20.79 7.12
N ASN A 28 -4.59 20.57 5.94
CA ASN A 28 -4.76 19.32 5.20
C ASN A 28 -4.00 18.17 5.88
N ILE A 29 -4.66 17.53 6.84
CA ILE A 29 -4.12 16.42 7.62
C ILE A 29 -5.15 15.30 7.73
N TYR A 30 -4.66 14.12 8.08
CA TYR A 30 -5.42 13.05 8.70
C TYR A 30 -4.77 12.74 10.06
N TRP A 31 -5.51 12.05 10.92
CA TRP A 31 -5.03 11.66 12.25
C TRP A 31 -4.62 10.20 12.26
N ILE A 32 -3.40 9.92 12.70
CA ILE A 32 -3.01 8.60 13.19
C ILE A 32 -3.02 8.71 14.72
N LEU A 33 -4.01 8.10 15.36
CA LEU A 33 -4.25 8.24 16.80
C LEU A 33 -3.08 7.69 17.64
N ALA A 34 -2.54 6.55 17.22
CA ALA A 34 -1.37 5.94 17.87
C ALA A 34 -0.54 5.19 16.83
N GLY A 35 0.78 5.20 17.04
CA GLY A 35 1.72 4.27 16.42
C GLY A 35 1.74 2.97 17.22
N GLU A 36 1.61 1.83 16.54
CA GLU A 36 1.74 0.48 17.11
C GLU A 36 0.89 0.32 18.39
N TYR A 37 -0.40 0.66 18.29
CA TYR A 37 -1.28 0.79 19.47
C TYR A 37 -1.31 -0.47 20.34
N ASP A 38 -1.14 -1.64 19.72
CA ASP A 38 -1.11 -2.95 20.34
C ASP A 38 0.08 -3.14 21.31
N GLU A 39 1.11 -2.29 21.25
CA GLU A 39 2.18 -2.21 22.25
C GLU A 39 1.74 -1.50 23.56
N ALA A 40 0.56 -0.86 23.57
CA ALA A 40 -0.02 -0.17 24.71
C ALA A 40 -1.42 -0.72 25.07
N PRO A 41 -1.55 -2.02 25.40
CA PRO A 41 -2.85 -2.69 25.58
C PRO A 41 -3.64 -2.18 26.80
N SER A 42 -3.02 -1.37 27.65
CA SER A 42 -3.65 -0.75 28.82
C SER A 42 -4.51 0.48 28.47
N ILE A 43 -4.41 0.98 27.25
CA ILE A 43 -5.05 2.22 26.80
C ILE A 43 -6.33 1.92 26.02
N ASP A 44 -7.42 2.58 26.40
CA ASP A 44 -8.69 2.54 25.67
C ASP A 44 -8.65 3.47 24.44
N PHE A 45 -8.09 2.96 23.35
CA PHE A 45 -8.00 3.70 22.09
C PHE A 45 -9.34 3.94 21.41
N ASN A 46 -10.34 3.08 21.64
CA ASN A 46 -11.68 3.30 21.08
C ASN A 46 -12.35 4.55 21.70
N SER A 47 -12.22 4.72 23.01
CA SER A 47 -12.66 5.94 23.70
C SER A 47 -11.90 7.17 23.22
N LEU A 48 -10.58 7.08 23.06
CA LEU A 48 -9.77 8.20 22.55
C LEU A 48 -10.14 8.58 21.10
N GLY A 49 -10.34 7.61 20.21
CA GLY A 49 -10.79 7.86 18.83
C GLY A 49 -12.16 8.52 18.78
N THR A 50 -13.08 8.10 19.65
CA THR A 50 -14.40 8.75 19.83
C THR A 50 -14.26 10.20 20.29
N GLN A 51 -13.37 10.49 21.25
CA GLN A 51 -13.12 11.85 21.72
C GLN A 51 -12.46 12.72 20.65
N LEU A 52 -11.52 12.16 19.89
CA LEU A 52 -10.86 12.83 18.77
C LEU A 52 -11.89 13.27 17.72
N ALA A 53 -12.71 12.32 17.23
CA ALA A 53 -13.77 12.62 16.27
C ALA A 53 -14.78 13.66 16.80
N ARG A 54 -15.20 13.55 18.07
CA ARG A 54 -16.11 14.51 18.70
C ARG A 54 -15.57 15.94 18.73
N HIS A 55 -14.26 16.10 18.85
CA HIS A 55 -13.62 17.39 19.04
C HIS A 55 -13.07 17.99 17.75
N ASP A 56 -12.98 17.23 16.67
CA ASP A 56 -12.52 17.70 15.36
C ASP A 56 -13.67 18.34 14.56
N PRO A 57 -13.73 19.68 14.44
CA PRO A 57 -14.82 20.34 13.73
C PRO A 57 -14.68 20.26 12.19
N HIS A 58 -13.60 19.65 11.68
CA HIS A 58 -13.32 19.54 10.26
C HIS A 58 -13.47 18.09 9.72
N ASP A 59 -13.94 17.16 10.56
CA ASP A 59 -14.21 15.77 10.19
C ASP A 59 -13.04 15.12 9.43
N ARG A 60 -11.80 15.32 9.92
CA ARG A 60 -10.62 14.70 9.28
C ARG A 60 -10.68 13.20 9.42
N MET A 61 -10.11 12.48 8.44
CA MET A 61 -9.96 11.03 8.53
C MET A 61 -9.10 10.67 9.74
N ILE A 62 -9.50 9.64 10.48
CA ILE A 62 -8.79 9.10 11.63
C ILE A 62 -8.49 7.64 11.36
N ALA A 63 -7.27 7.20 11.66
CA ALA A 63 -6.92 5.80 11.78
C ALA A 63 -6.09 5.57 13.05
N VAL A 64 -5.75 4.32 13.28
CA VAL A 64 -4.75 3.92 14.26
C VAL A 64 -3.79 2.97 13.56
N HIS A 65 -2.50 3.15 13.81
CA HIS A 65 -1.46 2.31 13.25
C HIS A 65 -1.22 1.09 14.15
N THR A 66 -1.10 -0.08 13.53
CA THR A 66 -0.94 -1.37 14.23
C THR A 66 0.15 -2.22 13.61
N THR A 67 0.70 -3.12 14.42
CA THR A 67 1.71 -4.08 13.98
C THR A 67 1.17 -5.16 13.04
N HIS A 68 -0.16 -5.35 12.96
CA HIS A 68 -0.73 -6.57 12.40
C HIS A 68 -1.94 -6.38 11.47
N SER A 69 -3.01 -5.76 11.95
CA SER A 69 -4.31 -5.79 11.28
C SER A 69 -5.23 -4.68 11.79
N SER A 70 -5.91 -3.99 10.88
CA SER A 70 -6.82 -2.90 11.23
C SER A 70 -8.21 -3.33 11.75
N GLU A 71 -8.46 -4.65 11.85
CA GLU A 71 -9.77 -5.23 12.15
C GLU A 71 -10.38 -4.72 13.45
N GLU A 72 -9.59 -4.50 14.51
CA GLU A 72 -10.10 -4.11 15.84
C GLU A 72 -10.95 -2.83 15.79
N PHE A 73 -10.58 -1.88 14.93
CA PHE A 73 -11.27 -0.60 14.80
C PHE A 73 -11.89 -0.40 13.41
N ALA A 74 -11.93 -1.45 12.59
CA ALA A 74 -12.42 -1.34 11.23
C ALA A 74 -13.90 -0.93 11.17
N ASP A 75 -14.73 -1.35 12.14
CA ASP A 75 -16.14 -0.95 12.25
C ASP A 75 -16.38 0.25 13.16
N ALA A 76 -15.34 0.79 13.81
CA ALA A 76 -15.51 1.95 14.68
C ALA A 76 -15.98 3.16 13.84
N SER A 77 -17.00 3.88 14.34
CA SER A 77 -17.60 4.99 13.60
C SER A 77 -16.66 6.18 13.40
N TRP A 78 -15.64 6.31 14.25
CA TRP A 78 -14.61 7.33 14.14
C TRP A 78 -13.48 6.92 13.17
N SER A 79 -13.30 5.63 12.88
CA SER A 79 -12.23 5.14 12.01
C SER A 79 -12.59 5.36 10.55
N GLY A 80 -11.80 6.17 9.85
CA GLY A 80 -12.00 6.49 8.43
C GLY A 80 -11.28 5.54 7.47
N PHE A 81 -10.23 4.87 7.92
CA PHE A 81 -9.42 3.95 7.14
C PHE A 81 -8.60 3.02 8.05
N GLY A 82 -8.17 1.86 7.52
CA GLY A 82 -7.24 0.98 8.20
C GLY A 82 -5.80 1.37 7.92
N ASP A 83 -4.94 1.33 8.93
CA ASP A 83 -3.51 1.60 8.81
C ASP A 83 -2.69 0.55 9.57
N TYR A 84 -1.72 -0.09 8.90
CA TYR A 84 -0.86 -1.08 9.55
C TYR A 84 0.51 -1.20 8.91
N GLN A 85 1.47 -1.72 9.67
CA GLN A 85 2.79 -2.10 9.15
C GLN A 85 2.82 -3.54 8.61
N GLN A 86 3.78 -3.80 7.74
CA GLN A 86 4.07 -5.14 7.27
C GLN A 86 4.62 -6.04 8.39
N ARG A 87 4.38 -7.34 8.28
CA ARG A 87 5.18 -8.35 8.97
C ARG A 87 6.35 -8.75 8.08
N TYR A 88 7.57 -8.43 8.50
CA TYR A 88 8.81 -8.78 7.79
C TYR A 88 9.04 -10.29 7.60
N TYR A 89 8.27 -11.15 8.28
CA TYR A 89 8.36 -12.61 8.13
C TYR A 89 7.30 -13.17 7.16
N ASP A 90 6.32 -12.38 6.74
CA ASP A 90 5.21 -12.79 5.86
C ASP A 90 5.19 -11.99 4.54
N LEU A 91 6.38 -11.61 4.06
CA LEU A 91 6.58 -10.72 2.90
C LEU A 91 6.04 -11.28 1.57
N GLU A 92 5.76 -12.57 1.50
CA GLU A 92 5.10 -13.20 0.35
C GLU A 92 3.58 -13.00 0.36
N ASN A 93 3.01 -12.54 1.48
CA ASN A 93 1.56 -12.48 1.71
C ASN A 93 0.99 -11.05 1.84
N LEU A 94 1.78 -9.99 1.57
CA LEU A 94 1.28 -8.60 1.73
C LEU A 94 0.00 -8.32 0.94
N HIS A 95 -0.11 -8.85 -0.28
CA HIS A 95 -1.32 -8.74 -1.07
C HIS A 95 -2.53 -9.35 -0.34
N ALA A 96 -2.39 -10.58 0.18
CA ALA A 96 -3.46 -11.28 0.89
C ALA A 96 -3.87 -10.59 2.19
N PHE A 97 -2.92 -10.05 2.97
CA PHE A 97 -3.24 -9.27 4.17
C PHE A 97 -4.00 -7.98 3.85
N ALA A 98 -3.59 -7.31 2.78
CA ALA A 98 -4.26 -6.11 2.31
C ALA A 98 -5.67 -6.42 1.82
N LEU A 99 -5.88 -7.53 1.11
CA LEU A 99 -7.22 -8.01 0.74
C LEU A 99 -8.09 -8.28 1.96
N ALA A 100 -7.59 -9.04 2.94
CA ALA A 100 -8.36 -9.36 4.14
C ALA A 100 -8.80 -8.11 4.90
N SER A 101 -7.93 -7.11 4.98
CA SER A 101 -8.23 -5.86 5.70
C SER A 101 -9.29 -5.00 5.01
N ARG A 102 -9.59 -5.24 3.73
CA ARG A 102 -10.58 -4.46 2.95
C ARG A 102 -12.03 -4.88 3.18
N ASP A 103 -12.28 -5.98 3.90
CA ASP A 103 -13.62 -6.55 4.08
C ASP A 103 -14.60 -5.59 4.80
N HIS A 104 -14.10 -4.52 5.41
CA HIS A 104 -14.88 -3.48 6.08
C HIS A 104 -15.29 -2.29 5.21
N ASN A 105 -15.07 -2.35 3.89
CA ASN A 105 -15.44 -1.29 2.94
C ASN A 105 -14.85 0.09 3.30
N LYS A 106 -13.63 0.10 3.85
CA LYS A 106 -12.85 1.30 4.13
C LYS A 106 -11.51 1.24 3.38
N PRO A 107 -10.92 2.39 3.03
CA PRO A 107 -9.57 2.43 2.49
C PRO A 107 -8.58 1.77 3.44
N ILE A 108 -7.56 1.12 2.87
CA ILE A 108 -6.47 0.49 3.61
C ILE A 108 -5.17 1.15 3.19
N VAL A 109 -4.40 1.59 4.17
CA VAL A 109 -3.08 2.20 3.99
C VAL A 109 -2.04 1.31 4.66
N GLN A 110 -1.06 0.85 3.90
CA GLN A 110 0.13 0.21 4.42
C GLN A 110 1.18 1.31 4.66
N SER A 111 1.12 1.99 5.81
CA SER A 111 2.02 3.13 6.08
C SER A 111 3.46 2.73 6.41
N GLU A 112 3.70 1.46 6.70
CA GLU A 112 5.02 0.94 6.99
C GLU A 112 5.21 -0.39 6.26
N TYR A 113 5.95 -0.36 5.16
CA TYR A 113 6.36 -1.55 4.43
C TYR A 113 7.75 -1.33 3.81
N ALA A 114 8.43 -2.43 3.52
CA ALA A 114 9.68 -2.54 2.76
C ALA A 114 10.59 -1.30 2.81
N TYR A 115 10.99 -0.83 4.01
CA TYR A 115 11.78 0.40 4.19
C TYR A 115 13.06 0.42 3.35
N TYR A 116 13.07 0.97 2.15
CA TYR A 116 14.13 0.74 1.16
C TYR A 116 15.54 1.00 1.73
N LEU A 117 16.44 -0.01 1.59
CA LEU A 117 17.77 -0.05 2.22
C LEU A 117 17.73 -0.06 3.76
N CYS A 118 16.77 -0.76 4.37
CA CYS A 118 16.67 -0.92 5.82
C CYS A 118 17.89 -1.63 6.39
N ASP A 119 18.52 -0.99 7.37
CA ASP A 119 19.56 -1.52 8.24
C ASP A 119 19.13 -1.22 9.68
N ARG A 120 18.05 -1.91 10.11
CA ARG A 120 17.75 -2.16 11.53
C ARG A 120 18.98 -2.90 12.08
N ASP A 121 19.23 -3.08 13.36
CA ASP A 121 20.57 -3.52 13.83
C ASP A 121 21.78 -2.57 13.52
N SER A 122 21.82 -1.86 12.39
CA SER A 122 22.82 -0.85 12.02
C SER A 122 24.24 -1.41 11.87
N ASN A 123 24.34 -2.61 11.30
CA ASN A 123 25.60 -3.32 11.06
C ASN A 123 26.27 -2.96 9.71
N GLY A 124 25.63 -2.12 8.88
CA GLY A 124 26.09 -1.71 7.56
C GLY A 124 25.66 -2.63 6.42
N GLN A 125 24.80 -3.61 6.68
CA GLN A 125 24.18 -4.51 5.70
C GLN A 125 22.67 -4.30 5.69
N VAL A 126 22.05 -4.40 4.51
CA VAL A 126 20.60 -4.31 4.39
C VAL A 126 19.97 -5.60 4.90
N ASP A 127 18.92 -5.48 5.72
CA ASP A 127 18.29 -6.57 6.48
C ASP A 127 17.64 -7.67 5.63
N TYR A 128 17.42 -7.44 4.33
CA TYR A 128 16.70 -8.35 3.46
C TYR A 128 17.30 -8.45 2.06
N LEU A 129 17.40 -9.72 1.60
CA LEU A 129 17.65 -10.31 0.27
C LEU A 129 18.70 -9.66 -0.66
N ASP A 130 19.34 -10.54 -1.46
CA ASP A 130 20.34 -10.17 -2.49
C ASP A 130 19.79 -9.24 -3.61
N GLU A 131 18.46 -9.11 -3.75
CA GLU A 131 17.78 -8.30 -4.78
C GLU A 131 16.83 -7.25 -4.18
N ILE A 132 17.38 -6.29 -3.44
CA ILE A 132 16.63 -5.24 -2.72
C ILE A 132 15.62 -4.50 -3.61
N MET A 133 16.05 -4.05 -4.80
CA MET A 133 15.22 -3.23 -5.68
C MET A 133 14.04 -4.00 -6.29
N PRO A 134 14.23 -5.15 -6.97
CA PRO A 134 13.11 -5.98 -7.41
C PRO A 134 12.15 -6.36 -6.28
N TRP A 135 12.68 -6.68 -5.11
CA TRP A 135 11.86 -7.03 -3.96
C TRP A 135 10.99 -5.85 -3.50
N THR A 136 11.58 -4.68 -3.27
CA THR A 136 10.88 -3.47 -2.81
C THR A 136 9.78 -3.06 -3.79
N ARG A 137 10.09 -3.08 -5.09
CA ARG A 137 9.12 -2.79 -6.15
C ARG A 137 7.93 -3.75 -6.14
N ARG A 138 8.17 -5.06 -6.02
CA ARG A 138 7.10 -6.07 -5.94
C ARG A 138 6.20 -5.84 -4.74
N GLN A 139 6.75 -5.48 -3.57
CA GLN A 139 5.91 -5.21 -2.39
C GLN A 139 4.97 -4.02 -2.60
N ALA A 140 5.46 -2.93 -3.19
CA ALA A 140 4.62 -1.77 -3.50
C ALA A 140 3.51 -2.10 -4.51
N TRP A 141 3.85 -2.87 -5.55
CA TRP A 141 2.86 -3.36 -6.53
C TRP A 141 1.87 -4.33 -5.90
N ASN A 142 2.29 -5.23 -5.00
CA ASN A 142 1.38 -6.16 -4.32
C ASN A 142 0.32 -5.41 -3.50
N ILE A 143 0.73 -4.33 -2.81
CA ILE A 143 -0.20 -3.47 -2.09
C ILE A 143 -1.12 -2.72 -3.06
N ALA A 144 -0.58 -2.09 -4.10
CA ALA A 144 -1.40 -1.40 -5.10
C ALA A 144 -2.41 -2.34 -5.79
N MET A 145 -1.98 -3.54 -6.17
CA MET A 145 -2.85 -4.51 -6.82
C MET A 145 -3.91 -5.11 -5.90
N SER A 146 -3.78 -4.95 -4.57
CA SER A 146 -4.86 -5.26 -3.62
C SER A 146 -5.93 -4.17 -3.54
N GLY A 147 -5.80 -3.07 -4.30
CA GLY A 147 -6.67 -1.90 -4.21
C GLY A 147 -6.39 -1.02 -3.00
N SER A 148 -5.30 -1.30 -2.27
CA SER A 148 -4.88 -0.57 -1.07
C SER A 148 -3.88 0.54 -1.42
N TYR A 149 -3.53 1.37 -0.45
CA TYR A 149 -2.60 2.47 -0.56
C TYR A 149 -1.35 2.19 0.27
N PHE A 150 -0.26 2.89 0.02
CA PHE A 150 0.97 2.70 0.78
C PHE A 150 1.74 4.00 0.98
N ILE A 151 2.59 4.03 2.00
CA ILE A 151 3.57 5.09 2.23
C ILE A 151 4.97 4.47 2.14
N THR A 152 5.82 5.03 1.28
CA THR A 152 7.20 4.53 1.16
C THR A 152 8.04 4.92 2.38
N GLY A 153 8.80 3.97 2.89
CA GLY A 153 9.83 4.19 3.91
C GLY A 153 11.23 4.04 3.33
N PHE A 154 12.22 4.66 3.98
CA PHE A 154 13.64 4.51 3.67
C PHE A 154 14.41 4.05 4.89
N GLY A 155 15.52 3.31 4.73
CA GLY A 155 16.33 2.84 5.87
C GLY A 155 16.70 3.96 6.86
N ALA A 156 16.92 5.17 6.35
CA ALA A 156 17.14 6.38 7.13
C ALA A 156 16.04 6.68 8.15
N THR A 157 14.77 6.41 7.81
CA THR A 157 13.60 6.81 8.57
C THR A 157 13.07 5.70 9.48
N VAL A 158 13.69 4.52 9.47
CA VAL A 158 13.41 3.41 10.37
C VAL A 158 13.50 3.87 11.83
N LEU A 159 12.54 3.45 12.67
CA LEU A 159 12.39 3.91 14.06
C LEU A 159 12.30 5.44 14.20
N GLY A 160 11.66 6.12 13.24
CA GLY A 160 11.55 7.57 13.25
C GLY A 160 12.90 8.28 13.12
N GLY A 161 13.85 7.67 12.41
CA GLY A 161 15.16 8.25 12.12
C GLY A 161 16.17 8.18 13.26
N LEU A 162 15.86 7.48 14.36
CA LEU A 162 16.72 7.42 15.55
C LEU A 162 18.14 6.86 15.29
N ARG A 163 18.32 6.15 14.17
CA ARG A 163 19.53 5.39 13.82
C ARG A 163 20.48 6.15 12.91
N HIS A 164 20.01 7.22 12.27
CA HIS A 164 20.80 7.99 11.31
C HIS A 164 20.70 9.47 11.68
N ASP A 165 21.83 10.07 12.03
CA ASP A 165 21.95 11.49 12.41
C ASP A 165 21.52 12.45 11.28
N TRP A 166 21.61 11.98 10.04
CA TRP A 166 21.14 12.69 8.86
C TRP A 166 19.66 12.44 8.52
N ALA A 167 18.97 11.54 9.21
CA ALA A 167 17.54 11.29 8.99
C ALA A 167 16.75 12.60 9.07
N PHE A 168 15.92 12.87 8.07
CA PHE A 168 15.14 14.11 7.93
C PHE A 168 15.92 15.41 7.71
N THR A 169 17.26 15.36 7.63
CA THR A 169 18.10 16.53 7.30
C THR A 169 18.60 16.51 5.86
N ASP A 170 18.80 15.32 5.30
CA ASP A 170 19.05 15.10 3.87
C ASP A 170 17.97 14.19 3.29
N MET A 171 16.84 14.81 2.93
CA MET A 171 15.68 14.09 2.38
C MET A 171 15.87 13.68 0.91
N ASN A 172 16.86 14.23 0.20
CA ASN A 172 17.15 13.93 -1.21
C ASN A 172 18.48 13.17 -1.33
N HIS A 173 18.76 12.29 -0.38
CA HIS A 173 20.00 11.55 -0.39
C HIS A 173 20.03 10.61 -1.61
N GLN A 174 21.03 10.77 -2.48
CA GLN A 174 21.18 10.06 -3.77
C GLN A 174 21.08 8.52 -3.72
N ARG A 175 21.16 7.93 -2.52
CA ARG A 175 21.02 6.49 -2.32
C ARG A 175 19.58 6.00 -2.48
N TYR A 176 18.62 6.92 -2.54
CA TYR A 176 17.19 6.63 -2.64
C TYR A 176 16.60 7.02 -3.99
N ASP A 177 17.34 7.73 -4.85
CA ASP A 177 16.89 8.22 -6.15
C ASP A 177 16.28 7.11 -7.02
N ASP A 178 16.87 5.91 -6.99
CA ASP A 178 16.42 4.78 -7.80
C ASP A 178 15.06 4.22 -7.35
N TRP A 179 14.80 4.19 -6.05
CA TRP A 179 13.50 3.79 -5.52
C TRP A 179 12.47 4.91 -5.64
N GLU A 180 12.86 6.16 -5.38
CA GLU A 180 11.98 7.31 -5.60
C GLU A 180 11.48 7.39 -7.05
N GLU A 181 12.36 7.12 -8.01
CA GLU A 181 12.00 7.02 -9.42
C GLU A 181 11.02 5.87 -9.67
N GLN A 182 11.35 4.65 -9.24
CA GLN A 182 10.52 3.47 -9.54
C GLN A 182 9.17 3.45 -8.80
N VAL A 183 9.09 3.95 -7.57
CA VAL A 183 7.81 4.10 -6.87
C VAL A 183 6.95 5.18 -7.54
N GLY A 184 7.57 6.21 -8.12
CA GLY A 184 6.89 7.22 -8.93
C GLY A 184 6.22 6.65 -10.20
N TYR A 185 6.77 5.57 -10.76
CA TYR A 185 6.16 4.88 -11.90
C TYR A 185 4.84 4.19 -11.54
N ILE A 186 4.66 3.75 -10.28
CA ILE A 186 3.37 3.21 -9.81
C ILE A 186 2.29 4.29 -9.85
N LYS A 187 2.61 5.48 -9.32
CA LYS A 187 1.71 6.64 -9.39
C LYS A 187 1.37 6.95 -10.85
N THR A 188 2.38 7.12 -11.70
CA THR A 188 2.18 7.44 -13.13
C THR A 188 1.31 6.41 -13.84
N PHE A 189 1.44 5.12 -13.53
CA PHE A 189 0.64 4.07 -14.14
C PHE A 189 -0.86 4.17 -13.80
N PHE A 190 -1.18 4.52 -12.55
CA PHE A 190 -2.56 4.59 -12.04
C PHE A 190 -3.19 5.98 -12.13
N GLU A 191 -2.43 7.05 -12.38
CA GLU A 191 -2.91 8.44 -12.32
C GLU A 191 -4.02 8.76 -13.32
N ASP A 192 -4.03 8.10 -14.48
CA ASP A 192 -5.06 8.25 -15.51
C ASP A 192 -6.27 7.31 -15.30
N LEU A 193 -6.30 6.56 -14.19
CA LEU A 193 -7.36 5.61 -13.87
C LEU A 193 -8.20 6.11 -12.69
N GLU A 194 -9.48 5.80 -12.71
CA GLU A 194 -10.33 5.90 -11.53
C GLU A 194 -10.02 4.73 -10.58
N TYR A 195 -8.82 4.73 -9.99
CA TYR A 195 -8.28 3.65 -9.17
C TYR A 195 -9.26 3.16 -8.09
N TRP A 196 -10.04 4.09 -7.52
CA TRP A 196 -11.05 3.79 -6.49
C TRP A 196 -12.24 2.94 -6.99
N ARG A 197 -12.41 2.75 -8.31
CA ARG A 197 -13.43 1.87 -8.91
C ARG A 197 -12.90 0.46 -9.17
N LEU A 198 -11.58 0.26 -9.13
CA LEU A 198 -10.98 -1.02 -9.43
C LEU A 198 -11.19 -2.00 -8.27
N THR A 199 -11.52 -3.23 -8.63
CA THR A 199 -11.74 -4.34 -7.69
C THR A 199 -10.62 -5.37 -7.87
N PRO A 200 -9.95 -5.83 -6.79
CA PRO A 200 -9.03 -6.95 -6.88
C PRO A 200 -9.74 -8.24 -7.24
N ASN A 201 -9.20 -9.00 -8.19
CA ASN A 201 -9.76 -10.30 -8.59
C ASN A 201 -8.72 -11.19 -9.29
N ASP A 202 -7.86 -11.80 -8.50
CA ASP A 202 -6.81 -12.71 -8.99
C ASP A 202 -7.38 -13.95 -9.72
N ALA A 203 -8.65 -14.30 -9.50
CA ALA A 203 -9.31 -15.39 -10.21
C ALA A 203 -9.49 -15.14 -11.71
N LEU A 204 -9.27 -13.90 -12.18
CA LEU A 204 -9.17 -13.60 -13.61
C LEU A 204 -7.99 -14.31 -14.30
N ILE A 205 -6.97 -14.75 -13.55
CA ILE A 205 -5.86 -15.51 -14.11
C ILE A 205 -6.19 -17.01 -14.04
N THR A 206 -6.49 -17.61 -15.19
CA THR A 206 -6.97 -19.01 -15.27
C THR A 206 -5.85 -20.03 -15.48
N SER A 207 -4.68 -19.60 -15.93
CA SER A 207 -3.47 -20.42 -15.99
C SER A 207 -2.20 -19.55 -16.04
N GLY A 208 -1.08 -20.12 -15.60
CA GLY A 208 0.23 -19.46 -15.59
C GLY A 208 1.12 -20.00 -14.46
N THR A 209 2.43 -19.77 -14.56
CA THR A 209 3.40 -20.00 -13.48
C THR A 209 3.73 -18.68 -12.79
N GLY A 210 4.28 -18.73 -11.57
CA GLY A 210 4.69 -17.52 -10.85
C GLY A 210 3.55 -16.82 -10.12
N THR A 211 3.74 -15.54 -9.82
CA THR A 211 2.76 -14.73 -9.07
C THR A 211 2.05 -13.76 -9.99
N HIS A 212 0.73 -13.66 -9.82
CA HIS A 212 -0.13 -12.74 -10.55
C HIS A 212 -1.09 -12.08 -9.56
N HIS A 213 -1.31 -10.79 -9.76
CA HIS A 213 -2.40 -10.07 -9.13
C HIS A 213 -3.20 -9.32 -10.18
N ALA A 214 -4.52 -9.24 -9.99
CA ALA A 214 -5.38 -8.54 -10.91
C ALA A 214 -6.27 -7.50 -10.22
N LEU A 215 -6.40 -6.35 -10.89
CA LEU A 215 -7.39 -5.32 -10.62
C LEU A 215 -8.26 -5.18 -11.85
N TYR A 216 -9.57 -5.03 -11.67
CA TYR A 216 -10.46 -4.82 -12.80
C TYR A 216 -11.65 -3.93 -12.48
N GLU A 217 -12.16 -3.32 -13.52
CA GLU A 217 -13.52 -2.83 -13.60
C GLU A 217 -14.13 -3.40 -14.87
N VAL A 218 -15.17 -4.22 -14.71
CA VAL A 218 -15.85 -4.89 -15.83
C VAL A 218 -16.23 -3.86 -16.89
N ASN A 219 -16.03 -4.21 -18.16
CA ASN A 219 -16.39 -3.33 -19.28
C ASN A 219 -15.67 -1.97 -19.30
N SER A 220 -14.53 -1.85 -18.60
CA SER A 220 -13.72 -0.63 -18.51
C SER A 220 -12.22 -0.95 -18.65
N VAL A 221 -11.61 -1.58 -17.64
CA VAL A 221 -10.17 -1.84 -17.61
C VAL A 221 -9.84 -3.11 -16.83
N TYR A 222 -8.85 -3.86 -17.30
CA TYR A 222 -8.24 -5.00 -16.61
C TYR A 222 -6.75 -4.77 -16.47
N ILE A 223 -6.21 -5.00 -15.28
CA ILE A 223 -4.80 -4.77 -14.93
C ILE A 223 -4.27 -6.03 -14.30
N ILE A 224 -3.14 -6.54 -14.79
CA ILE A 224 -2.49 -7.73 -14.27
C ILE A 224 -1.03 -7.39 -13.97
N TYR A 225 -0.60 -7.54 -12.74
CA TYR A 225 0.82 -7.51 -12.38
C TYR A 225 1.34 -8.94 -12.28
N ALA A 226 2.42 -9.24 -12.99
CA ALA A 226 2.97 -10.59 -13.11
C ALA A 226 4.48 -10.58 -12.82
N TYR A 227 4.96 -11.50 -11.98
CA TYR A 227 6.37 -11.61 -11.59
C TYR A 227 6.72 -13.01 -11.06
N ASN A 228 8.02 -13.28 -10.85
CA ASN A 228 8.59 -14.58 -10.45
C ASN A 228 8.36 -15.71 -11.48
N GLU A 229 9.23 -15.79 -12.49
CA GLU A 229 9.25 -16.91 -13.45
C GLU A 229 7.96 -17.07 -14.28
N VAL A 230 7.23 -15.98 -14.50
CA VAL A 230 6.10 -15.95 -15.44
C VAL A 230 6.63 -15.94 -16.86
N ILE A 231 6.28 -16.93 -17.66
CA ILE A 231 6.61 -16.99 -19.10
C ILE A 231 5.38 -16.69 -19.94
N SER A 232 4.22 -17.17 -19.49
CA SER A 232 2.91 -16.87 -20.08
C SER A 232 1.81 -17.10 -19.06
N PHE A 233 0.70 -16.39 -19.21
CA PHE A 233 -0.50 -16.60 -18.41
C PHE A 233 -1.76 -16.37 -19.24
N GLN A 234 -2.90 -16.84 -18.74
CA GLN A 234 -4.21 -16.64 -19.34
C GLN A 234 -5.06 -15.69 -18.50
N VAL A 235 -5.73 -14.76 -19.17
CA VAL A 235 -6.67 -13.81 -18.55
C VAL A 235 -8.07 -14.11 -19.05
N ASP A 236 -8.98 -14.36 -18.12
CA ASP A 236 -10.40 -14.52 -18.39
C ASP A 236 -11.05 -13.15 -18.66
N LEU A 237 -11.44 -12.93 -19.91
CA LEU A 237 -12.24 -11.77 -20.32
C LEU A 237 -13.64 -12.22 -20.77
N SER A 238 -14.12 -13.39 -20.34
CA SER A 238 -15.42 -13.94 -20.77
C SER A 238 -16.61 -13.05 -20.41
N ASP A 239 -16.54 -12.34 -19.29
CA ASP A 239 -17.55 -11.36 -18.86
C ASP A 239 -17.36 -9.96 -19.48
N ALA A 240 -16.32 -9.76 -20.30
CA ALA A 240 -16.00 -8.49 -20.93
C ALA A 240 -16.68 -8.36 -22.30
N GLU A 241 -17.17 -7.17 -22.63
CA GLU A 241 -17.79 -6.88 -23.93
C GLU A 241 -16.95 -5.89 -24.76
N GLY A 242 -16.84 -6.16 -26.05
CA GLY A 242 -16.22 -5.26 -27.03
C GLY A 242 -14.72 -5.47 -27.17
N SER A 243 -14.03 -4.43 -27.63
CA SER A 243 -12.60 -4.48 -27.94
C SER A 243 -11.79 -3.78 -26.86
N TYR A 244 -10.59 -4.30 -26.59
CA TYR A 244 -9.66 -3.79 -25.60
C TYR A 244 -8.29 -3.52 -26.22
N GLU A 245 -7.70 -2.37 -25.93
CA GLU A 245 -6.29 -2.09 -26.23
C GLU A 245 -5.43 -2.69 -25.12
N GLY A 246 -4.50 -3.59 -25.48
CA GLY A 246 -3.53 -4.16 -24.57
C GLY A 246 -2.22 -3.37 -24.55
N LYS A 247 -1.69 -3.09 -23.36
CA LYS A 247 -0.37 -2.48 -23.13
C LYS A 247 0.39 -3.25 -22.06
N ARG A 248 1.68 -3.49 -22.27
CA ARG A 248 2.62 -3.97 -21.24
C ARG A 248 3.44 -2.80 -20.73
N PHE A 249 3.33 -2.51 -19.46
CA PHE A 249 4.10 -1.53 -18.71
C PHE A 249 5.28 -2.20 -18.01
N ASP A 250 6.47 -1.60 -18.14
CA ASP A 250 7.67 -2.01 -17.45
C ASP A 250 7.87 -1.16 -16.18
N PRO A 251 7.62 -1.71 -14.98
CA PRO A 251 7.66 -0.96 -13.74
C PRO A 251 9.08 -0.55 -13.31
N ARG A 252 10.12 -1.01 -14.02
CA ARG A 252 11.52 -0.62 -13.78
C ARG A 252 11.92 0.64 -14.55
N THR A 253 11.21 0.96 -15.63
CA THR A 253 11.57 2.05 -16.54
C THR A 253 10.43 3.02 -16.85
N GLY A 254 9.21 2.72 -16.40
CA GLY A 254 8.02 3.52 -16.69
C GLY A 254 7.52 3.41 -18.14
N ASN A 255 8.15 2.59 -18.99
CA ASN A 255 7.82 2.50 -20.40
C ASN A 255 6.66 1.55 -20.67
N SER A 256 5.86 1.86 -21.69
CA SER A 256 4.78 0.99 -22.19
C SER A 256 5.04 0.48 -23.60
N THR A 257 4.71 -0.78 -23.84
CA THR A 257 4.72 -1.43 -25.17
C THR A 257 3.30 -1.85 -25.54
N SER A 258 2.82 -1.49 -26.74
CA SER A 258 1.51 -1.95 -27.22
C SER A 258 1.53 -3.46 -27.49
N LEU A 259 0.47 -4.14 -27.09
CA LEU A 259 0.23 -5.57 -27.34
C LEU A 259 -0.85 -5.81 -28.39
N GLY A 260 -1.34 -4.74 -29.05
CA GLY A 260 -2.45 -4.80 -30.00
C GLY A 260 -3.83 -4.78 -29.34
N SER A 261 -4.83 -5.28 -30.07
CA SER A 261 -6.22 -5.32 -29.63
C SER A 261 -6.67 -6.73 -29.30
N TYR A 262 -7.51 -6.85 -28.27
CA TYR A 262 -8.11 -8.08 -27.79
C TYR A 262 -9.64 -7.93 -27.82
N ILE A 263 -10.35 -9.04 -27.96
CA ILE A 263 -11.82 -9.06 -27.96
C ILE A 263 -12.26 -9.70 -26.65
N GLY A 264 -13.20 -9.05 -25.94
CA GLY A 264 -13.87 -9.63 -24.79
C GLY A 264 -14.78 -10.80 -25.17
N GLY A 265 -15.19 -11.59 -24.19
CA GLY A 265 -16.01 -12.79 -24.37
C GLY A 265 -15.22 -14.09 -24.49
N ASP A 266 -13.90 -14.06 -24.29
CA ASP A 266 -13.04 -15.25 -24.29
C ASP A 266 -11.84 -15.07 -23.33
N THR A 267 -11.12 -16.16 -23.08
CA THR A 267 -9.83 -16.14 -22.40
C THR A 267 -8.71 -15.78 -23.38
N ILE A 268 -7.84 -14.85 -23.00
CA ILE A 268 -6.67 -14.45 -23.81
C ILE A 268 -5.38 -14.99 -23.20
N THR A 269 -4.41 -15.34 -24.04
CA THR A 269 -3.07 -15.77 -23.59
C THR A 269 -2.07 -14.64 -23.78
N ILE A 270 -1.31 -14.34 -22.73
CA ILE A 270 -0.31 -13.28 -22.69
C ILE A 270 1.08 -13.91 -22.52
N SER A 271 2.01 -13.55 -23.39
CA SER A 271 3.42 -13.92 -23.27
C SER A 271 4.20 -12.84 -22.55
N VAL A 272 5.03 -13.25 -21.59
CA VAL A 272 5.95 -12.40 -20.85
C VAL A 272 7.31 -12.44 -21.55
N PRO A 273 7.97 -11.30 -21.78
CA PRO A 273 9.17 -11.25 -22.63
C PRO A 273 10.41 -11.89 -21.99
N ASP A 274 10.46 -11.91 -20.66
CA ASP A 274 11.55 -12.45 -19.84
C ASP A 274 11.02 -12.75 -18.43
N THR A 275 11.90 -13.07 -17.48
CA THR A 275 11.52 -13.45 -16.11
C THR A 275 11.35 -12.26 -15.15
N ASN A 276 11.40 -11.03 -15.64
CA ASN A 276 11.20 -9.83 -14.82
C ASN A 276 9.71 -9.56 -14.56
N ASP A 277 9.44 -8.58 -13.70
CA ASP A 277 8.09 -8.14 -13.39
C ASP A 277 7.55 -7.15 -14.43
N TYR A 278 6.27 -7.31 -14.78
CA TYR A 278 5.55 -6.46 -15.72
C TYR A 278 4.11 -6.24 -15.27
N CYS A 279 3.56 -5.09 -15.64
CA CYS A 279 2.13 -4.83 -15.50
C CYS A 279 1.46 -4.79 -16.89
N TYR A 280 0.32 -5.43 -17.02
CA TYR A 280 -0.44 -5.53 -18.27
C TYR A 280 -1.76 -4.81 -18.09
N LYS A 281 -2.09 -3.87 -18.97
CA LYS A 281 -3.32 -3.09 -18.94
C LYS A 281 -4.12 -3.33 -20.21
N PHE A 282 -5.39 -3.71 -20.07
CA PHE A 282 -6.36 -3.86 -21.15
C PHE A 282 -7.45 -2.84 -20.94
N THR A 283 -7.54 -1.82 -21.80
CA THR A 283 -8.52 -0.73 -21.69
C THR A 283 -9.54 -0.81 -22.82
N ARG A 284 -10.82 -0.68 -22.50
CA ARG A 284 -11.89 -0.72 -23.50
C ARG A 284 -11.75 0.43 -24.51
N ILE A 285 -12.01 0.13 -25.78
CA ILE A 285 -12.01 1.07 -26.93
C ILE A 285 -13.43 1.40 -27.36
#